data_AF-A0A453J6F0-F1
#
_entry.id   AF-A0A453J6F0-F1
#
_cell.length_a   1.000
_cell.length_b   1.000
_cell.length_c   1.000
_cell.angle_alpha   90.00
_cell.angle_beta   90.00
_cell.angle_gamma   90.00
#
_symmetry.space_group_name_H-M   'P 1'
#
loop_
_entity.id
_entity.type
_entity.pdbx_description
1 polymer ?
#
loop_
_entity_poly.entity_id
_entity_poly.type
_entity_poly.pdbx_seq_one_letter_code
_entity_poly.pdbx_strand_id
1 'polypeptide(L)'
;MHHDRSNAHLFDDHISFLWRDSLWCICLPCTFPVTQVVELVHRYDASCVPVDDKVGFIQNSRTDKTCTVTMTVPKYMKSPIHVYYLIDGFYQNHRRYVRSRSDKQLRYKSAAHLTSDCVPEGDTADHAPIVPCGLVAWSLFNDTYTVRVNGVVTQVNKKDIAWKSDKNNKFGKNIYPSNFQKGRLIGGATLNESI
;
A
#
# COMPACT_ATOMS: atom_id res chain seq x y z
N MET A 1 -0.75 37.46 -50.73
CA MET A 1 -1.35 37.30 -52.07
C MET A 1 -2.20 36.04 -52.02
N HIS A 2 -3.41 36.14 -51.47
CA HIS A 2 -4.64 36.42 -52.22
C HIS A 2 -4.81 35.51 -53.44
N HIS A 3 -5.64 34.48 -53.31
CA HIS A 3 -6.74 34.37 -54.24
C HIS A 3 -8.02 33.99 -53.50
N ASP A 4 -8.92 34.97 -53.50
CA ASP A 4 -10.29 34.92 -53.04
C ASP A 4 -11.16 34.82 -54.30
N ARG A 5 -12.18 33.95 -54.27
CA ARG A 5 -13.30 33.98 -55.22
C ARG A 5 -14.59 33.64 -54.47
N SER A 6 -15.24 34.73 -54.08
CA SER A 6 -16.61 35.09 -54.50
C SER A 6 -17.79 34.32 -53.91
N ASN A 7 -18.50 35.06 -53.07
CA ASN A 7 -19.92 35.42 -53.18
C ASN A 7 -20.99 34.37 -52.82
N ALA A 8 -21.60 34.62 -51.66
CA ALA A 8 -22.92 35.24 -51.52
C ALA A 8 -24.01 34.41 -50.79
N HIS A 9 -24.81 35.18 -50.06
CA HIS A 9 -26.13 34.90 -49.49
C HIS A 9 -26.22 34.33 -48.06
N LEU A 10 -26.28 35.32 -47.17
CA LEU A 10 -27.00 35.40 -45.89
C LEU A 10 -28.47 34.91 -45.96
N PHE A 11 -28.89 34.17 -44.92
CA PHE A 11 -30.24 33.99 -44.30
C PHE A 11 -31.44 33.68 -45.23
N ASP A 12 -32.35 32.74 -44.98
CA ASP A 12 -32.85 32.10 -43.76
C ASP A 12 -33.62 30.81 -44.18
N ASP A 13 -34.17 30.09 -43.20
CA ASP A 13 -35.21 29.04 -43.30
C ASP A 13 -34.80 27.59 -43.04
N HIS A 14 -35.06 27.21 -41.78
CA HIS A 14 -35.69 25.96 -41.34
C HIS A 14 -34.91 24.63 -41.36
N ILE A 15 -34.51 24.22 -40.15
CA ILE A 15 -34.78 22.92 -39.51
C ILE A 15 -34.78 21.71 -40.45
N SER A 16 -33.72 20.89 -40.36
CA SER A 16 -33.76 19.41 -40.29
C SER A 16 -32.33 18.85 -40.28
N PHE A 17 -32.15 17.67 -39.67
CA PHE A 17 -30.93 16.86 -39.64
C PHE A 17 -29.93 17.07 -38.49
N LEU A 18 -30.45 17.20 -37.26
CA LEU A 18 -29.78 16.63 -36.09
C LEU A 18 -30.28 15.19 -35.85
N TRP A 19 -29.95 14.27 -36.75
CA TRP A 19 -30.09 12.83 -36.51
C TRP A 19 -29.16 12.07 -37.45
N ARG A 20 -27.87 11.92 -37.12
CA ARG A 20 -27.09 10.75 -37.59
C ARG A 20 -25.73 10.40 -37.00
N ASP A 21 -25.26 11.01 -35.91
CA ASP A 21 -23.99 10.57 -35.29
C ASP A 21 -24.12 10.11 -33.82
N SER A 22 -25.27 9.55 -33.43
CA SER A 22 -25.52 9.05 -32.06
C SER A 22 -25.36 7.52 -31.91
N LEU A 23 -24.66 6.84 -32.81
CA LEU A 23 -24.55 5.37 -32.83
C LEU A 23 -23.12 4.86 -32.54
N TRP A 24 -22.37 5.55 -31.68
CA TRP A 24 -21.12 5.05 -31.08
C TRP A 24 -21.15 5.04 -29.54
N CYS A 25 -22.34 5.01 -28.95
CA CYS A 25 -22.54 4.65 -27.54
C CYS A 25 -23.42 3.39 -27.45
N ILE A 26 -23.06 2.35 -28.20
CA ILE A 26 -23.51 0.99 -27.85
C ILE A 26 -22.67 0.57 -26.65
N CYS A 27 -23.19 0.95 -25.48
CA CYS A 27 -23.26 0.10 -24.30
C CYS A 27 -22.29 -1.09 -24.35
N LEU A 28 -21.04 -0.88 -23.92
CA LEU A 28 -20.40 -1.83 -23.03
C LEU A 28 -20.95 -1.48 -21.65
N PRO A 29 -22.10 -2.02 -21.21
CA PRO A 29 -22.40 -1.95 -19.81
C PRO A 29 -21.22 -2.62 -19.11
N CYS A 30 -20.57 -1.91 -18.20
CA CYS A 30 -19.60 -2.47 -17.24
C CYS A 30 -20.30 -3.44 -16.26
N THR A 31 -21.20 -4.26 -16.76
CA THR A 31 -21.84 -5.39 -16.09
C THR A 31 -21.14 -6.66 -16.54
N PHE A 32 -19.81 -6.66 -16.57
CA PHE A 32 -19.10 -7.90 -16.33
C PHE A 32 -19.18 -8.12 -14.83
N PRO A 33 -19.98 -9.10 -14.36
CA PRO A 33 -20.15 -9.28 -12.93
C PRO A 33 -18.78 -9.63 -12.32
N VAL A 34 -18.42 -8.94 -11.23
CA VAL A 34 -17.20 -9.17 -10.42
C VAL A 34 -17.25 -10.55 -9.71
N THR A 35 -18.20 -11.41 -10.06
CA THR A 35 -18.57 -12.66 -9.39
C THR A 35 -17.57 -13.80 -9.58
N GLN A 36 -16.45 -13.56 -10.27
CA GLN A 36 -15.42 -14.57 -10.50
C GLN A 36 -14.29 -14.56 -9.48
N VAL A 37 -14.25 -13.58 -8.57
CA VAL A 37 -13.21 -13.52 -7.53
C VAL A 37 -13.62 -14.41 -6.36
N VAL A 38 -12.76 -15.38 -6.03
CA VAL A 38 -12.86 -16.14 -4.78
C VAL A 38 -12.03 -15.40 -3.74
N GLU A 39 -12.65 -14.97 -2.66
CA GLU A 39 -12.00 -14.29 -1.55
C GLU A 39 -12.16 -15.11 -0.28
N LEU A 40 -11.07 -15.20 0.48
CA LEU A 40 -11.02 -15.85 1.78
C LEU A 40 -10.64 -14.82 2.82
N VAL A 41 -11.60 -14.46 3.68
CA VAL A 41 -11.40 -13.45 4.74
C VAL A 41 -11.40 -14.16 6.09
N HIS A 42 -10.37 -13.90 6.90
CA HIS A 42 -10.32 -14.38 8.28
C HIS A 42 -9.75 -13.32 9.21
N ARG A 43 -10.42 -13.13 10.35
CA ARG A 43 -10.05 -12.19 11.40
C ARG A 43 -9.30 -12.93 12.52
N TYR A 44 -7.98 -12.75 12.58
CA TYR A 44 -7.11 -13.51 13.50
C TYR A 44 -6.85 -12.80 14.84
N ASP A 45 -7.08 -11.49 14.97
CA ASP A 45 -6.89 -10.76 16.23
C ASP A 45 -7.87 -11.18 17.33
N ALA A 46 -9.05 -11.70 16.97
CA ALA A 46 -10.05 -12.20 17.90
C ALA A 46 -9.79 -13.66 18.33
N SER A 47 -9.21 -14.49 17.46
CA SER A 47 -8.99 -15.92 17.70
C SER A 47 -7.61 -16.22 18.29
N CYS A 48 -6.59 -15.44 17.93
CA CYS A 48 -5.19 -15.70 18.27
C CYS A 48 -4.66 -14.91 19.48
N VAL A 49 -5.43 -13.92 19.97
CA VAL A 49 -5.04 -13.10 21.13
C VAL A 49 -6.06 -13.34 22.26
N PRO A 50 -5.98 -14.49 22.97
CA PRO A 50 -7.03 -14.94 23.89
C PRO A 50 -6.92 -14.33 25.29
N VAL A 51 -6.47 -13.07 25.41
CA VAL A 51 -6.21 -12.44 26.71
C VAL A 51 -6.93 -11.10 26.86
N ASP A 52 -7.34 -10.82 28.11
CA ASP A 52 -7.89 -9.52 28.49
C ASP A 52 -6.85 -8.40 28.28
N ASP A 53 -5.58 -8.68 28.56
CA ASP A 53 -4.45 -7.78 28.29
C ASP A 53 -3.77 -8.08 26.94
N LYS A 54 -4.38 -7.58 25.86
CA LYS A 54 -3.83 -7.70 24.50
C LYS A 54 -2.47 -7.02 24.35
N VAL A 55 -2.26 -5.88 25.02
CA VAL A 55 -1.03 -5.08 24.88
C VAL A 55 0.14 -5.81 25.53
N GLY A 56 -0.05 -6.35 26.74
CA GLY A 56 0.95 -7.16 27.42
C GLY A 56 1.33 -8.41 26.62
N PHE A 57 0.36 -9.08 26.00
CA PHE A 57 0.64 -10.24 25.14
C PHE A 57 1.46 -9.89 23.90
N ILE A 58 1.13 -8.78 23.22
CA ILE A 58 1.86 -8.31 22.04
C ILE A 58 3.30 -7.92 22.41
N GLN A 59 3.50 -7.22 23.52
CA GLN A 59 4.81 -6.71 23.93
C GLN A 59 5.72 -7.77 24.56
N ASN A 60 5.17 -8.88 25.07
CA ASN A 60 5.96 -9.90 25.73
C ASN A 60 6.80 -10.71 24.73
N SER A 61 8.12 -10.58 24.75
CA SER A 61 9.01 -11.31 23.83
C SER A 61 9.12 -12.81 24.09
N ARG A 62 8.66 -13.29 25.25
CA ARG A 62 8.75 -14.70 25.67
C ARG A 62 7.52 -15.52 25.30
N THR A 63 6.41 -14.88 24.94
CA THR A 63 5.19 -15.58 24.53
C THR A 63 5.28 -16.01 23.08
N ASP A 64 4.92 -17.26 22.82
CA ASP A 64 4.67 -17.73 21.47
C ASP A 64 3.42 -17.04 20.92
N LYS A 65 3.57 -16.41 19.75
CA LYS A 65 2.51 -15.68 19.03
C LYS A 65 2.09 -16.41 17.77
N THR A 66 2.55 -17.64 17.58
CA THR A 66 2.23 -18.46 16.42
C THR A 66 0.74 -18.76 16.43
N CYS A 67 0.04 -18.31 15.39
CA CYS A 67 -1.37 -18.64 15.18
C CYS A 67 -1.56 -19.48 13.93
N THR A 68 -2.30 -20.59 14.09
CA THR A 68 -2.67 -21.45 12.98
C THR A 68 -4.17 -21.33 12.72
N VAL A 69 -4.51 -20.89 11.52
CA VAL A 69 -5.89 -20.79 11.05
C VAL A 69 -6.08 -21.79 9.92
N THR A 70 -7.13 -22.60 10.02
CA THR A 70 -7.55 -23.50 8.95
C THR A 70 -8.72 -22.87 8.19
N MET A 71 -8.59 -22.76 6.87
CA MET A 71 -9.62 -22.20 5.99
C MET A 71 -9.95 -23.21 4.89
N THR A 72 -11.25 -23.37 4.61
CA THR A 72 -11.73 -24.21 3.52
C THR A 72 -11.93 -23.37 2.27
N VAL A 73 -11.27 -23.73 1.17
CA VAL A 73 -11.42 -23.03 -0.10
C VAL A 73 -12.65 -23.59 -0.83
N PRO A 74 -13.70 -22.78 -1.08
CA PRO A 74 -14.97 -23.30 -1.62
C PRO A 74 -14.88 -23.66 -3.11
N LYS A 75 -13.91 -23.09 -3.83
CA LYS A 75 -13.72 -23.29 -5.27
C LYS A 75 -12.25 -23.15 -5.64
N TYR A 76 -11.83 -23.86 -6.68
CA TYR A 76 -10.49 -23.72 -7.24
C TYR A 76 -10.14 -22.26 -7.57
N MET A 77 -9.02 -21.77 -7.03
CA MET A 77 -8.47 -20.44 -7.29
C MET A 77 -7.41 -20.52 -8.39
N LYS A 78 -7.66 -19.87 -9.53
CA LYS A 78 -6.69 -19.79 -10.63
C LYS A 78 -5.58 -18.80 -10.25
N SER A 79 -4.32 -19.18 -10.50
CA SER A 79 -3.16 -18.30 -10.33
C SER A 79 -3.27 -17.01 -11.18
N PRO A 80 -2.81 -15.83 -10.70
CA PRO A 80 -2.08 -15.60 -9.45
C PRO A 80 -2.99 -15.46 -8.21
N ILE A 81 -2.54 -15.99 -7.08
CA ILE A 81 -3.20 -15.83 -5.78
C ILE A 81 -2.48 -14.74 -4.99
N HIS A 82 -3.23 -13.76 -4.51
CA HIS A 82 -2.70 -12.66 -3.71
C HIS A 82 -3.12 -12.80 -2.26
N VAL A 83 -2.21 -12.44 -1.35
CA VAL A 83 -2.46 -12.41 0.10
C VAL A 83 -2.45 -10.95 0.52
N TYR A 84 -3.55 -10.52 1.14
CA TYR A 84 -3.71 -9.18 1.68
C TYR A 84 -3.88 -9.26 3.18
N TYR A 85 -3.32 -8.28 3.88
CA TYR A 85 -3.64 -8.04 5.28
C TYR A 85 -4.54 -6.81 5.38
N LEU A 86 -5.52 -6.89 6.26
CA LEU A 86 -6.43 -5.79 6.57
C LEU A 86 -6.20 -5.38 8.01
N ILE A 87 -6.04 -4.08 8.23
CA ILE A 87 -5.89 -3.49 9.57
C ILE A 87 -7.07 -2.56 9.77
N ASP A 88 -7.85 -2.82 10.81
CA ASP A 88 -8.97 -1.97 11.21
C ASP A 88 -8.58 -1.07 12.39
N GLY A 89 -9.24 0.09 12.51
CA GLY A 89 -8.96 1.07 13.56
C GLY A 89 -7.63 1.82 13.42
N PHE A 90 -6.95 1.73 12.27
CA PHE A 90 -5.67 2.39 12.02
C PHE A 90 -5.81 3.59 11.06
N TYR A 91 -5.69 4.81 11.59
CA TYR A 91 -5.93 6.06 10.87
C TYR A 91 -4.73 6.51 10.01
N GLN A 92 -4.43 5.77 8.94
CA GLN A 92 -3.35 6.11 8.00
C GLN A 92 -3.55 7.43 7.26
N ASN A 93 -4.78 7.91 7.17
CA ASN A 93 -5.13 9.17 6.49
C ASN A 93 -4.99 10.41 7.41
N HIS A 94 -4.65 10.23 8.69
CA HIS A 94 -4.50 11.36 9.59
C HIS A 94 -3.36 12.29 9.11
N ARG A 95 -3.63 13.60 8.97
CA ARG A 95 -2.70 14.57 8.36
C ARG A 95 -1.28 14.51 8.94
N ARG A 96 -1.15 14.36 10.27
CA ARG A 96 0.16 14.25 10.92
C ARG A 96 0.87 12.94 10.58
N TYR A 97 0.13 11.84 10.45
CA TYR A 97 0.70 10.54 10.09
C TYR A 97 1.20 10.56 8.65
N VAL A 98 0.36 11.01 7.71
CA VAL A 98 0.72 11.12 6.28
C VAL A 98 1.94 12.03 6.06
N ARG A 99 2.04 13.13 6.82
CA ARG A 99 3.17 14.07 6.73
C ARG A 99 4.45 13.53 7.36
N SER A 100 4.35 12.61 8.34
CA SER A 100 5.49 12.11 9.10
C SER A 100 6.33 11.11 8.30
N ARG A 101 7.04 11.62 7.30
CA ARG A 101 8.01 10.93 6.44
C ARG A 101 8.86 11.95 5.66
N SER A 102 10.04 11.54 5.19
CA SER A 102 10.90 12.37 4.33
C SER A 102 11.09 11.76 2.95
N ASP A 103 10.36 12.27 1.95
CA ASP A 103 10.43 11.76 0.58
C ASP A 103 11.83 11.94 -0.03
N LYS A 104 12.56 12.99 0.38
CA LYS A 104 13.95 13.22 -0.05
C LYS A 104 14.89 12.18 0.54
N GLN A 105 14.74 11.85 1.83
CA GLN A 105 15.52 10.81 2.50
C GLN A 105 15.29 9.44 1.83
N LEU A 106 14.03 9.14 1.49
CA LEU A 106 13.62 7.90 0.81
C LEU A 106 14.05 7.83 -0.67
N ARG A 107 14.63 8.89 -1.23
CA ARG A 107 15.13 8.96 -2.60
C ARG A 107 16.63 9.13 -2.72
N TYR A 108 17.25 9.90 -1.83
CA TYR A 108 18.66 10.29 -1.91
C TYR A 108 19.39 10.01 -0.60
N LYS A 109 20.50 9.27 -0.67
CA LYS A 109 21.36 9.00 0.49
C LYS A 109 21.92 10.27 1.14
N SER A 110 22.20 11.32 0.35
CA SER A 110 22.69 12.62 0.85
C SER A 110 21.66 13.38 1.69
N ALA A 111 20.37 13.03 1.57
CA ALA A 111 19.27 13.64 2.29
C ALA A 111 18.94 12.95 3.63
N ALA A 112 19.83 12.07 4.14
CA ALA A 112 19.65 11.37 5.41
C ALA A 112 19.31 12.30 6.59
N HIS A 113 19.92 13.49 6.61
CA HIS A 113 19.75 14.51 7.64
C HIS A 113 18.42 15.31 7.56
N LEU A 114 17.60 15.12 6.52
CA LEU A 114 16.36 15.87 6.35
C LEU A 114 15.20 15.20 7.10
N THR A 115 15.13 15.43 8.41
CA THR A 115 14.18 14.81 9.34
C THR A 115 13.07 15.73 9.84
N SER A 116 13.03 16.99 9.39
CA SER A 116 12.10 18.03 9.89
C SER A 116 10.61 17.68 9.76
N ASP A 117 10.23 16.95 8.71
CA ASP A 117 8.84 16.51 8.50
C ASP A 117 8.52 15.20 9.22
N CYS A 118 9.52 14.51 9.78
CA CYS A 118 9.40 13.19 10.40
C CYS A 118 9.03 13.20 11.88
N VAL A 119 8.71 14.36 12.46
CA VAL A 119 8.34 14.47 13.88
C VAL A 119 7.16 13.54 14.22
N PRO A 120 7.18 12.83 15.37
CA PRO A 120 8.24 12.83 16.40
C PRO A 120 9.43 11.89 16.10
N GLU A 121 9.27 10.92 15.20
CA GLU A 121 10.27 9.88 14.90
C GLU A 121 11.29 10.34 13.84
N GLY A 122 11.88 11.52 14.05
CA GLY A 122 12.88 12.12 13.15
C GLY A 122 14.31 11.70 13.49
N ASP A 123 14.65 11.84 14.77
CA ASP A 123 16.01 11.72 15.28
C ASP A 123 16.01 10.86 16.55
N THR A 124 17.15 10.23 16.86
CA THR A 124 17.32 9.50 18.12
C THR A 124 17.43 10.46 19.31
N ALA A 125 17.43 9.90 20.52
CA ALA A 125 17.70 10.67 21.74
C ALA A 125 19.05 11.41 21.70
N ASP A 126 20.04 10.86 20.98
CA ASP A 126 21.37 11.45 20.78
C ASP A 126 21.43 12.41 19.57
N HIS A 127 20.27 12.83 19.03
CA HIS A 127 20.15 13.70 17.87
C HIS A 127 20.76 13.15 16.57
N ALA A 128 20.89 11.83 16.45
CA ALA A 128 21.29 11.19 15.20
C ALA A 128 20.05 10.98 14.31
N PRO A 129 20.12 11.26 12.99
CA PRO A 129 18.98 11.07 12.10
C PRO A 129 18.60 9.59 12.00
N ILE A 130 17.29 9.33 12.03
CA ILE A 130 16.72 7.99 11.80
C ILE A 130 16.50 7.80 10.30
N VAL A 131 16.88 6.65 9.76
CA VAL A 131 16.63 6.30 8.36
C VAL A 131 15.96 4.93 8.31
N PRO A 132 14.81 4.77 7.65
CA PRO A 132 13.86 5.82 7.28
C PRO A 132 13.19 6.47 8.51
N CYS A 133 13.01 7.80 8.50
CA CYS A 133 12.34 8.53 9.57
C CYS A 133 10.82 8.61 9.39
N GLY A 134 10.14 8.89 10.50
CA GLY A 134 8.72 9.24 10.56
C GLY A 134 7.79 8.09 10.95
N LEU A 135 6.59 8.46 11.38
CA LEU A 135 5.59 7.52 11.90
C LEU A 135 5.20 6.45 10.87
N VAL A 136 5.21 6.79 9.58
CA VAL A 136 4.86 5.84 8.50
C VAL A 136 5.82 4.66 8.46
N ALA A 137 7.12 4.93 8.61
CA ALA A 137 8.12 3.88 8.67
C ALA A 137 8.12 3.20 10.04
N TRP A 138 7.97 3.97 11.12
CA TRP A 138 8.03 3.49 12.49
C TRP A 138 6.94 2.46 12.83
N SER A 139 5.74 2.60 12.26
CA SER A 139 4.63 1.65 12.43
C SER A 139 4.53 0.62 11.31
N LEU A 140 5.68 0.15 10.78
CA LEU A 140 5.70 -0.88 9.75
C LEU A 140 5.09 -2.19 10.27
N PHE A 141 4.19 -2.81 9.50
CA PHE A 141 3.57 -4.07 9.87
C PHE A 141 4.61 -5.21 10.01
N ASN A 142 4.53 -5.99 11.08
CA ASN A 142 5.59 -6.94 11.48
C ASN A 142 5.19 -8.43 11.47
N ASP A 143 3.92 -8.78 11.19
CA ASP A 143 3.55 -10.19 11.18
C ASP A 143 4.08 -10.92 9.95
N THR A 144 4.25 -12.22 10.11
CA THR A 144 4.73 -13.12 9.07
C THR A 144 3.73 -14.23 8.80
N TYR A 145 3.48 -14.49 7.51
CA TYR A 145 2.50 -15.47 7.08
C TYR A 145 3.19 -16.66 6.40
N THR A 146 2.81 -17.87 6.80
CA THR A 146 3.20 -19.12 6.12
C THR A 146 1.93 -19.85 5.73
N VAL A 147 1.77 -20.13 4.43
CA VAL A 147 0.58 -20.83 3.91
C VAL A 147 0.91 -22.30 3.74
N ARG A 148 0.00 -23.19 4.15
CA ARG A 148 0.08 -24.63 3.89
C ARG A 148 -1.13 -25.06 3.07
N VAL A 149 -0.88 -25.72 1.95
CA VAL A 149 -1.92 -26.29 1.08
C VAL A 149 -1.76 -27.80 1.09
N ASN A 150 -2.78 -28.54 1.55
CA ASN A 150 -2.74 -30.01 1.69
C ASN A 150 -1.50 -30.52 2.44
N GLY A 151 -1.10 -29.83 3.51
CA GLY A 151 0.09 -30.16 4.31
C GLY A 151 1.43 -29.68 3.72
N VAL A 152 1.45 -29.18 2.49
CA VAL A 152 2.67 -28.68 1.83
C VAL A 152 2.85 -27.20 2.13
N VAL A 153 4.03 -26.84 2.66
CA VAL A 153 4.40 -25.45 2.91
C VAL A 153 4.60 -24.72 1.58
N THR A 154 3.78 -23.70 1.35
CA THR A 154 3.88 -22.81 0.19
C THR A 154 4.38 -21.45 0.67
N GLN A 155 5.57 -21.07 0.21
CA GLN A 155 6.17 -19.78 0.57
C GLN A 155 5.45 -18.64 -0.16
N VAL A 156 5.02 -17.63 0.59
CA VAL A 156 4.42 -16.42 0.01
C VAL A 156 5.53 -15.57 -0.59
N ASN A 157 5.46 -15.32 -1.89
CA ASN A 157 6.44 -14.47 -2.57
C ASN A 157 6.26 -13.00 -2.12
N LYS A 158 7.30 -12.44 -1.49
CA LYS A 158 7.34 -11.03 -1.06
C LYS A 158 8.02 -10.12 -2.08
N LYS A 159 8.56 -10.67 -3.18
CA LYS A 159 9.19 -9.90 -4.25
C LYS A 159 8.14 -9.40 -5.22
N ASP A 160 8.46 -8.29 -5.86
CA ASP A 160 7.68 -7.67 -6.91
C ASP A 160 6.24 -7.21 -6.60
N ILE A 161 5.89 -7.09 -5.32
CA ILE A 161 4.57 -6.62 -4.88
C ILE A 161 4.36 -5.10 -4.97
N ALA A 162 5.44 -4.32 -5.03
CA ALA A 162 5.37 -2.86 -5.14
C ALA A 162 5.20 -2.40 -6.60
N TRP A 163 4.56 -1.24 -6.79
CA TRP A 163 4.42 -0.60 -8.09
C TRP A 163 5.78 -0.38 -8.77
N LYS A 164 5.83 -0.58 -10.09
CA LYS A 164 7.06 -0.39 -10.88
C LYS A 164 7.58 1.06 -10.78
N SER A 165 6.68 2.04 -10.76
CA SER A 165 7.01 3.46 -10.57
C SER A 165 7.69 3.71 -9.21
N ASP A 166 7.22 3.06 -8.16
CA ASP A 166 7.75 3.23 -6.82
C ASP A 166 9.18 2.68 -6.73
N LYS A 167 9.41 1.46 -7.24
CA LYS A 167 10.74 0.83 -7.27
C LYS A 167 11.75 1.58 -8.13
N ASN A 168 11.31 2.15 -9.26
CA ASN A 168 12.22 2.70 -10.27
C ASN A 168 12.47 4.20 -10.11
N ASN A 169 11.48 4.96 -9.63
CA ASN A 169 11.50 6.43 -9.68
C ASN A 169 11.33 7.10 -8.32
N LYS A 170 10.54 6.50 -7.41
CA LYS A 170 10.18 7.12 -6.13
C LYS A 170 11.21 6.84 -5.04
N PHE A 171 11.60 5.57 -4.90
CA PHE A 171 12.50 5.11 -3.86
C PHE A 171 13.92 4.87 -4.39
N GLY A 172 14.93 5.33 -3.65
CA GLY A 172 16.33 5.14 -4.01
C GLY A 172 16.82 3.73 -3.71
N LYS A 173 17.64 3.16 -4.60
CA LYS A 173 18.18 1.79 -4.46
C LYS A 173 19.24 1.64 -3.37
N ASN A 174 19.91 2.74 -2.98
CA ASN A 174 21.08 2.75 -2.09
C ASN A 174 20.76 3.43 -0.76
N ILE A 175 19.59 3.17 -0.20
CA ILE A 175 19.12 3.73 1.06
C ILE A 175 18.94 2.58 2.03
N TYR A 176 19.69 2.64 3.11
CA TYR A 176 19.78 1.56 4.08
C TYR A 176 19.30 2.06 5.43
N PRO A 177 18.60 1.22 6.21
CA PRO A 177 18.16 1.59 7.53
C PRO A 177 19.35 1.94 8.43
N SER A 178 19.21 3.01 9.22
CA SER A 178 20.17 3.37 10.26
C SER A 178 19.47 4.03 11.43
N ASN A 179 19.88 3.66 12.63
CA ASN A 179 19.34 4.22 13.89
C ASN A 179 17.84 3.95 14.09
N PHE A 180 17.30 2.95 13.41
CA PHE A 180 15.87 2.70 13.39
C PHE A 180 15.42 1.96 14.65
N GLN A 181 14.45 2.53 15.38
CA GLN A 181 13.84 1.95 16.59
C GLN A 181 14.85 1.52 17.69
N LYS A 182 15.97 2.23 17.86
CA LYS A 182 16.95 2.00 18.93
C LYS A 182 16.51 2.53 20.32
N GLY A 183 15.34 3.17 20.39
CA GLY A 183 14.79 3.77 21.61
C GLY A 183 14.02 2.79 22.49
N ARG A 184 13.40 3.32 23.56
CA ARG A 184 12.56 2.54 24.49
C ARG A 184 11.21 2.12 23.88
N LEU A 185 10.69 2.91 22.95
CA LEU A 185 9.44 2.62 22.27
C LEU A 185 9.74 1.96 20.92
N ILE A 186 9.20 0.76 20.74
CA ILE A 186 9.21 0.03 19.47
C ILE A 186 7.77 0.06 18.95
N GLY A 187 7.60 0.51 17.72
CA GLY A 187 6.29 0.62 17.08
C GLY A 187 5.91 -0.65 16.36
N GLY A 188 6.47 -0.81 15.16
CA GLY A 188 6.25 -1.94 14.29
C GLY A 188 7.47 -2.84 14.10
N ALA A 189 7.72 -3.22 12.85
CA ALA A 189 8.77 -4.13 12.45
C ALA A 189 10.15 -3.51 12.58
N THR A 190 11.11 -4.30 13.05
CA THR A 190 12.53 -3.93 13.03
C THR A 190 13.09 -4.04 11.61
N LEU A 191 13.91 -3.07 11.22
CA LEU A 191 14.63 -3.10 9.95
C LEU A 191 16.06 -3.61 10.15
N ASN A 192 16.57 -4.37 9.18
CA ASN A 192 17.94 -4.86 9.23
C ASN A 192 18.91 -3.79 8.70
N GLU A 193 19.86 -3.36 9.54
CA GLU A 193 20.88 -2.36 9.18
C GLU A 193 22.06 -2.96 8.38
N SER A 194 22.14 -4.28 8.21
CA SER A 194 23.27 -5.00 7.59
C SER A 194 23.05 -5.40 6.11
N ILE A 195 21.99 -4.90 5.47
CA ILE A 195 21.61 -5.22 4.09
C ILE A 195 21.62 -3.95 3.27
#